data_AF-A0A1B6H8P1-F1
#
_entry.id   AF-A0A1B6H8P1-F1
#
_cell.length_a   1.000
_cell.length_b   1.000
_cell.length_c   1.000
_cell.angle_alpha   90.00
_cell.angle_beta   90.00
_cell.angle_gamma   90.00
#
_symmetry.space_group_name_H-M   'P 1'
#
loop_
_entity.id
_entity.type
_entity.pdbx_description
1 polymer ?
#
loop_
_entity_poly.entity_id
_entity_poly.type
_entity_poly.pdbx_seq_one_letter_code
_entity_poly.pdbx_strand_id
1 'polypeptide(L)'
;MCQTCEGTGLMIYYILLTVTWKTNTSEFIKKNVSLPEKFVRFVSGEEIFSQISERIKPLSAFPEETIIEASKDLVYNHISTFTDQKILMQRQSIRAVPITQVKYRWKGYEGQYYVFGKENRVHAPDYPQTCCCGCNII
;
A
#
# COMPACT_ATOMS: atom_id res chain seq x y z
N MET A 1 -36.34 -21.08 -41.58
CA MET A 1 -36.03 -19.63 -41.61
C MET A 1 -34.83 -19.40 -40.70
N CYS A 2 -33.77 -18.72 -41.16
CA CYS A 2 -32.59 -18.48 -40.34
C CYS A 2 -32.93 -17.45 -39.24
N GLN A 3 -32.71 -17.79 -37.97
CA GLN A 3 -33.02 -16.88 -36.85
C GLN A 3 -32.08 -15.67 -36.80
N THR A 4 -30.86 -15.81 -37.29
CA THR A 4 -29.83 -14.76 -37.20
C THR A 4 -30.05 -13.60 -38.17
N CYS A 5 -30.66 -13.84 -39.32
CA CYS A 5 -30.94 -12.80 -40.33
C CYS A 5 -32.44 -12.68 -40.65
N GLU A 6 -33.30 -13.38 -39.92
CA GLU A 6 -34.76 -13.42 -40.14
C GLU A 6 -35.17 -13.67 -41.61
N GLY A 7 -34.35 -14.41 -42.36
CA GLY A 7 -34.59 -14.67 -43.79
C GLY A 7 -34.32 -13.48 -44.73
N THR A 8 -33.83 -12.34 -44.23
CA THR A 8 -33.51 -11.14 -45.03
C THR A 8 -32.17 -11.25 -45.77
N GLY A 9 -31.27 -12.13 -45.33
CA GLY A 9 -29.91 -12.23 -45.86
C GLY A 9 -28.99 -11.07 -45.48
N LEU A 10 -29.45 -10.13 -44.67
CA LEU A 10 -28.70 -8.97 -44.20
C LEU A 10 -28.29 -9.18 -42.74
N MET A 11 -27.00 -9.02 -42.44
CA MET A 11 -26.48 -9.05 -41.07
C MET A 11 -25.69 -7.78 -40.81
N ILE A 12 -25.92 -7.19 -39.64
CA ILE A 12 -25.18 -6.02 -39.16
C ILE A 12 -24.20 -6.52 -38.10
N TYR A 13 -22.92 -6.25 -38.32
CA TYR A 13 -21.85 -6.56 -37.39
C TYR A 13 -21.31 -5.28 -36.79
N TYR A 14 -20.90 -5.35 -35.53
CA TYR A 14 -20.18 -4.27 -34.86
C TYR A 14 -19.08 -4.83 -33.98
N ILE A 15 -18.07 -4.01 -33.71
CA ILE A 15 -17.02 -4.31 -32.73
C ILE A 15 -17.42 -3.61 -31.44
N LEU A 16 -17.62 -4.37 -30.37
CA LEU A 16 -17.86 -3.83 -29.03
C LEU A 16 -16.53 -3.71 -28.28
N LEU A 17 -16.13 -2.49 -27.94
CA LEU A 17 -14.99 -2.23 -27.07
C LEU A 17 -15.49 -1.81 -25.69
N THR A 18 -15.13 -2.57 -24.65
CA THR A 18 -15.41 -2.19 -23.25
C THR A 18 -14.12 -1.66 -22.63
N VAL A 19 -14.12 -0.39 -22.19
CA VAL A 19 -12.97 0.25 -21.56
C VAL A 19 -13.24 0.39 -20.06
N THR A 20 -12.36 -0.15 -19.23
CA THR A 20 -12.42 -0.03 -17.77
C THR A 20 -11.22 0.74 -17.24
N TRP A 21 -11.45 1.60 -16.26
CA TRP A 21 -10.43 2.37 -15.58
C TRP A 21 -10.13 1.75 -14.21
N LYS A 22 -8.87 1.45 -13.93
CA LYS A 22 -8.43 0.88 -12.66
C LYS A 22 -7.09 1.47 -12.24
N THR A 23 -6.93 1.69 -10.94
CA THR A 23 -5.63 1.99 -10.33
C THR A 23 -5.05 0.72 -9.73
N ASN A 24 -3.90 0.29 -10.23
CA ASN A 24 -3.14 -0.80 -9.62
C ASN A 24 -2.16 -0.23 -8.59
N THR A 25 -2.13 -0.81 -7.40
CA THR A 25 -1.30 -0.34 -6.28
C THR A 25 -0.37 -1.44 -5.82
N SER A 26 0.87 -1.07 -5.49
CA SER A 26 1.84 -1.95 -4.88
C SER A 26 2.64 -1.14 -3.86
N GLU A 27 3.06 -1.77 -2.77
CA GLU A 27 3.73 -1.09 -1.68
C GLU A 27 4.88 -1.94 -1.15
N PHE A 28 5.88 -1.24 -0.62
CA PHE A 28 6.99 -1.82 0.12
C PHE A 28 7.10 -1.06 1.45
N ILE A 29 7.24 -1.80 2.54
CA ILE A 29 7.35 -1.22 3.88
C ILE A 29 8.67 -1.67 4.47
N LYS A 30 9.61 -0.73 4.58
CA LYS A 30 10.74 -0.93 5.50
C LYS A 30 10.30 -0.60 6.91
N LYS A 31 10.63 -1.48 7.86
CA LYS A 31 10.48 -1.24 9.29
C LYS A 31 11.73 -1.65 10.05
N ASN A 32 12.11 -0.84 11.04
CA ASN A 32 13.22 -1.12 11.94
C ASN A 32 12.75 -1.65 13.31
N VAL A 33 11.45 -1.94 13.45
CA VAL A 33 10.83 -2.39 14.69
C VAL A 33 9.97 -3.63 14.47
N SER A 34 9.69 -4.36 15.55
CA SER A 34 8.82 -5.54 15.55
C SER A 34 7.32 -5.24 15.48
N LEU A 35 6.92 -4.00 15.13
CA LEU A 35 5.54 -3.67 14.84
C LEU A 35 5.06 -4.40 13.56
N PRO A 36 3.89 -5.06 13.56
CA PRO A 36 3.31 -5.66 12.35
C PRO A 36 3.00 -4.63 11.26
N GLU A 37 3.32 -4.97 9.99
CA GLU A 37 3.13 -4.06 8.85
C GLU A 37 1.70 -3.57 8.66
N LYS A 38 0.70 -4.40 8.99
CA LYS A 38 -0.72 -4.02 8.91
C LYS A 38 -1.02 -2.74 9.68
N PHE A 39 -0.30 -2.46 10.77
CA PHE A 39 -0.47 -1.22 11.52
C PHE A 39 0.15 -0.02 10.81
N VAL A 40 1.25 -0.21 10.07
CA VAL A 40 1.94 0.87 9.33
C VAL A 40 1.17 1.24 8.03
N ARG A 41 0.52 0.26 7.39
CA ARG A 41 -0.24 0.45 6.14
C ARG A 41 -1.35 1.49 6.27
N PHE A 42 -2.09 1.46 7.38
CA PHE A 42 -3.33 2.24 7.55
C PHE A 42 -3.19 3.51 8.39
N VAL A 43 -1.97 3.89 8.79
CA VAL A 43 -1.75 5.15 9.51
C VAL A 43 -1.24 6.25 8.61
N SER A 44 -1.38 7.49 9.06
CA SER A 44 -0.85 8.65 8.34
C SER A 44 0.66 8.81 8.55
N GLY A 45 1.32 9.47 7.60
CA GLY A 45 2.76 9.77 7.65
C GLY A 45 3.08 11.10 6.99
N GLU A 46 4.36 11.39 6.81
CA GLU A 46 4.84 12.52 6.03
C GLU A 46 5.26 12.04 4.65
N GLU A 47 4.71 12.65 3.60
CA GLU A 47 5.17 12.40 2.22
C GLU A 47 6.49 13.15 2.04
N ILE A 48 7.58 12.40 1.96
CA ILE A 48 8.94 12.96 1.83
C ILE A 48 9.40 12.98 0.36
N PHE A 49 8.68 12.27 -0.51
CA PHE A 49 8.91 12.27 -1.95
C PHE A 49 7.62 11.91 -2.68
N SER A 50 7.34 12.59 -3.79
CA SER A 50 6.23 12.27 -4.67
C SER A 50 6.61 12.59 -6.11
N GLN A 51 6.29 11.69 -7.02
CA GLN A 51 6.51 11.89 -8.45
C GLN A 51 5.35 11.28 -9.23
N ILE A 52 4.92 12.00 -10.26
CA ILE A 52 3.84 11.60 -11.17
C ILE A 52 4.34 11.73 -12.61
N SER A 53 4.12 10.73 -13.44
CA SER A 53 4.42 10.75 -14.87
C SER A 53 3.62 9.65 -15.59
N GLU A 54 3.51 9.71 -16.92
CA GLU A 54 2.93 8.62 -17.71
C GLU A 54 3.70 7.30 -17.49
N ARG A 55 5.02 7.41 -17.40
CA ARG A 55 5.94 6.31 -17.06
C ARG A 55 6.99 6.82 -16.10
N ILE A 56 6.97 6.28 -14.90
CA ILE A 56 7.93 6.64 -13.86
C ILE A 56 9.20 5.81 -14.02
N LYS A 57 10.36 6.44 -13.74
CA LYS A 57 11.64 5.74 -13.62
C LYS A 57 11.87 5.35 -12.16
N PRO A 58 12.52 4.20 -11.89
CA PRO A 58 12.97 3.89 -10.54
C PRO A 58 13.83 5.02 -9.97
N LEU A 59 13.81 5.14 -8.64
CA LEU A 59 14.69 6.07 -7.94
C LEU A 59 16.16 5.76 -8.24
N SER A 60 16.94 6.79 -8.53
CA SER A 60 18.38 6.68 -8.77
C SER A 60 19.22 7.13 -7.57
N ALA A 61 18.69 8.02 -6.74
CA ALA A 61 19.35 8.57 -5.58
C ALA A 61 18.35 8.76 -4.44
N PHE A 62 18.59 8.06 -3.33
CA PHE A 62 17.90 8.21 -2.08
C PHE A 62 18.87 7.79 -0.95
N PRO A 63 18.81 8.38 0.26
CA PRO A 63 19.75 8.03 1.33
C PRO A 63 19.73 6.56 1.74
N GLU A 64 18.63 5.88 1.41
CA GLU A 64 18.36 4.52 1.85
C GLU A 64 18.28 3.56 0.66
N GLU A 65 19.28 2.67 0.55
CA GLU A 65 19.43 1.74 -0.57
C GLU A 65 18.25 0.78 -0.73
N THR A 66 17.67 0.30 0.38
CA THR A 66 16.48 -0.56 0.37
C THR A 66 15.27 0.10 -0.30
N ILE A 67 15.16 1.43 -0.25
CA ILE A 67 14.08 2.17 -0.96
C ILE A 67 14.39 2.26 -2.46
N ILE A 68 15.67 2.39 -2.84
CA ILE A 68 16.09 2.39 -4.25
C ILE A 68 15.76 1.04 -4.88
N GLU A 69 16.12 -0.05 -4.21
CA GLU A 69 15.82 -1.43 -4.65
C GLU A 69 14.32 -1.65 -4.74
N ALA A 70 13.56 -1.30 -3.69
CA ALA A 70 12.11 -1.43 -3.70
C ALA A 70 11.45 -0.62 -4.83
N SER A 71 11.92 0.60 -5.12
CA SER A 71 11.43 1.40 -6.24
C SER A 71 11.68 0.71 -7.58
N LYS A 72 12.88 0.13 -7.78
CA LYS A 72 13.19 -0.67 -8.99
C LYS A 72 12.22 -1.83 -9.13
N ASP A 73 12.10 -2.65 -8.07
CA ASP A 73 11.26 -3.84 -8.09
C ASP A 73 9.78 -3.50 -8.35
N LEU A 74 9.24 -2.50 -7.66
CA LEU A 74 7.84 -2.08 -7.83
C LEU A 74 7.56 -1.57 -9.25
N VAL A 75 8.46 -0.77 -9.81
CA VAL A 75 8.32 -0.25 -11.18
C VAL A 75 8.42 -1.37 -12.22
N TYR A 76 9.38 -2.30 -12.08
CA TYR A 76 9.50 -3.45 -12.98
C TYR A 76 8.30 -4.41 -12.86
N ASN A 77 7.84 -4.69 -11.65
CA ASN A 77 6.68 -5.53 -11.40
C ASN A 77 5.41 -4.95 -12.04
N HIS A 78 5.22 -3.63 -12.02
CA HIS A 78 4.08 -3.00 -12.70
C HIS A 78 4.11 -3.21 -14.22
N ILE A 79 5.29 -3.20 -14.83
CA ILE A 79 5.45 -3.44 -16.27
C ILE A 79 5.19 -4.91 -16.62
N SER A 80 5.65 -5.85 -15.78
CA SER A 80 5.53 -7.29 -16.05
C SER A 80 4.18 -7.90 -15.65
N THR A 81 3.48 -7.31 -14.67
CA THR A 81 2.22 -7.88 -14.14
C THR A 81 0.99 -7.46 -14.95
N PHE A 82 0.95 -6.22 -15.45
CA PHE A 82 -0.22 -5.63 -16.10
C PHE A 82 -0.01 -5.50 -17.62
N THR A 83 0.38 -6.59 -18.28
CA THR A 83 0.73 -6.61 -19.70
C THR A 83 -0.46 -6.40 -20.63
N ASP A 84 -1.67 -6.68 -20.16
CA ASP A 84 -2.94 -6.49 -20.86
C ASP A 84 -3.53 -5.07 -20.69
N GLN A 85 -2.86 -4.20 -19.92
CA GLN A 85 -3.36 -2.88 -19.57
C GLN A 85 -2.46 -1.77 -20.11
N LYS A 86 -3.08 -0.68 -20.57
CA LYS A 86 -2.37 0.55 -20.90
C LYS A 86 -2.23 1.42 -19.66
N ILE A 87 -1.00 1.65 -19.24
CA ILE A 87 -0.69 2.65 -18.22
C ILE A 87 -0.91 4.04 -18.80
N LEU A 88 -1.84 4.81 -18.24
CA LEU A 88 -2.01 6.23 -18.56
C LEU A 88 -1.14 7.13 -17.71
N MET A 89 -1.08 6.84 -16.41
CA MET A 89 -0.36 7.62 -15.41
C MET A 89 0.15 6.67 -14.33
N GLN A 90 1.33 6.96 -13.80
CA GLN A 90 1.89 6.32 -12.61
C GLN A 90 2.24 7.39 -11.60
N ARG A 91 2.11 7.04 -10.33
CA ARG A 91 2.60 7.81 -9.20
C ARG A 91 3.44 6.90 -8.32
N GLN A 92 4.61 7.37 -7.93
CA GLN A 92 5.37 6.79 -6.82
C GLN A 92 5.53 7.84 -5.74
N SER A 93 5.40 7.42 -4.49
CA SER A 93 5.51 8.31 -3.33
C SER A 93 6.22 7.58 -2.21
N ILE A 94 7.11 8.26 -1.50
CA ILE A 94 7.73 7.76 -0.28
C ILE A 94 7.08 8.48 0.90
N ARG A 95 6.60 7.68 1.86
CA ARG A 95 5.94 8.17 3.06
C ARG A 95 6.70 7.70 4.30
N ALA A 96 7.22 8.65 5.08
CA ALA A 96 7.82 8.39 6.38
C ALA A 96 6.71 8.28 7.44
N VAL A 97 6.69 7.17 8.19
CA VAL A 97 5.76 6.98 9.30
C VAL A 97 6.53 7.07 10.61
N PRO A 98 6.22 8.04 11.48
CA PRO A 98 6.85 8.09 12.80
C PRO A 98 6.42 6.86 13.61
N ILE A 99 7.38 6.17 14.20
CA ILE A 99 7.15 5.04 15.10
C ILE A 99 8.07 5.19 16.31
N THR A 100 7.48 5.19 17.50
CA THR A 100 8.18 5.20 18.77
C THR A 100 7.95 3.87 19.48
N GLN A 101 9.01 3.12 19.72
CA GLN A 101 8.98 1.94 20.58
C GLN A 101 9.32 2.36 22.01
N VAL A 102 8.42 2.08 22.95
CA VAL A 102 8.63 2.37 24.36
C VAL A 102 8.77 1.05 25.11
N LYS A 103 9.90 0.88 25.80
CA LYS A 103 10.13 -0.22 26.75
C LYS A 103 9.86 0.32 28.14
N TYR A 104 9.14 -0.44 28.96
CA TYR A 104 8.78 -0.03 30.31
C TYR A 104 8.97 -1.16 31.30
N ARG A 105 9.17 -0.80 32.56
CA ARG A 105 9.14 -1.71 33.71
C ARG A 105 8.13 -1.19 34.72
N TRP A 106 7.17 -2.02 35.11
CA TRP A 106 6.12 -1.67 36.05
C TRP A 106 5.85 -2.82 37.01
N LYS A 107 5.97 -2.57 38.32
CA LYS A 107 5.77 -3.58 39.38
C LYS A 107 6.49 -4.92 39.13
N GLY A 108 7.72 -4.86 38.58
CA GLY A 108 8.51 -6.04 38.24
C GLY A 108 8.17 -6.69 36.89
N TYR A 109 7.13 -6.25 36.20
CA TYR A 109 6.83 -6.64 34.82
C TYR A 109 7.59 -5.76 33.84
N GLU A 110 8.18 -6.37 32.81
CA GLU A 110 8.77 -5.66 31.67
C GLU A 110 7.91 -5.88 30.43
N GLY A 111 7.68 -4.82 29.67
CA GLY A 111 6.93 -4.90 28.44
C GLY A 111 7.32 -3.80 27.47
N GLN A 112 6.67 -3.81 26.32
CA GLN A 112 6.81 -2.75 25.34
C GLN A 112 5.48 -2.38 24.69
N TYR A 113 5.43 -1.17 24.18
CA TYR A 113 4.36 -0.72 23.31
C TYR A 113 4.91 0.19 22.22
N TYR A 114 4.08 0.42 21.21
CA TYR A 114 4.41 1.25 20.06
C TYR A 114 3.42 2.39 19.95
N VAL A 115 3.92 3.58 19.68
CA VAL A 115 3.13 4.73 19.22
C VAL A 115 3.50 4.99 17.77
N PHE A 116 2.53 5.05 16.86
CA PHE A 116 2.80 5.13 15.43
C PHE A 116 1.79 5.97 14.65
N GLY A 117 2.25 6.53 13.53
CA GLY A 117 1.47 7.44 12.69
C GLY A 117 1.36 8.84 13.28
N LYS A 118 0.92 9.82 12.49
CA LYS A 118 0.71 11.19 13.01
C LYS A 118 -0.50 11.29 13.94
N GLU A 119 -1.40 10.32 13.87
CA GLU A 119 -2.53 10.19 14.81
C GLU A 119 -2.14 9.55 16.16
N ASN A 120 -0.87 9.18 16.36
CA ASN A 120 -0.36 8.57 17.59
C ASN A 120 -1.13 7.30 18.03
N ARG A 121 -1.45 6.39 17.08
CA ARG A 121 -2.09 5.12 17.45
C ARG A 121 -1.18 4.30 18.35
N VAL A 122 -1.77 3.56 19.27
CA VAL A 122 -1.03 2.73 20.21
C VAL A 122 -1.22 1.23 19.92
N HIS A 123 -0.12 0.47 20.01
CA HIS A 123 -0.16 -0.98 20.05
C HIS A 123 0.63 -1.47 21.27
N ALA A 124 -0.09 -1.97 22.28
CA ALA A 124 0.46 -2.40 23.56
C ALA A 124 0.09 -3.87 23.85
N PRO A 125 0.72 -4.85 23.18
CA PRO A 125 0.39 -6.28 23.36
C PRO A 125 0.75 -6.79 24.76
N ASP A 126 1.74 -6.17 25.39
CA ASP A 126 2.30 -6.57 26.69
C ASP A 126 1.62 -5.84 27.86
N TYR A 127 0.48 -5.18 27.67
CA TYR A 127 -0.14 -4.37 28.73
C TYR A 127 -0.56 -5.25 29.93
N PRO A 128 -0.02 -5.05 31.15
CA PRO A 128 -0.17 -5.99 32.26
C PRO A 128 -1.56 -5.96 32.92
N GLN A 129 -2.34 -4.89 32.73
CA GLN A 129 -3.68 -4.75 33.30
C GLN A 129 -4.76 -5.07 32.27
N THR A 130 -5.01 -6.36 32.05
CA THR A 130 -6.05 -6.84 31.12
C THR A 130 -7.43 -7.03 31.79
N CYS A 131 -7.57 -6.83 33.11
CA CYS A 131 -8.81 -7.09 33.83
C CYS A 131 -9.71 -5.87 34.00
N CYS A 132 -10.97 -6.12 33.63
CA CYS A 132 -12.20 -5.60 34.22
C CYS A 132 -12.55 -4.14 33.84
N CYS A 133 -13.50 -4.02 32.90
CA CYS A 133 -14.11 -2.79 32.36
C CYS A 133 -13.47 -2.15 31.10
N GLY A 134 -12.98 -2.95 30.15
CA GLY A 134 -12.78 -2.48 28.77
C GLY A 134 -11.68 -1.43 28.56
N CYS A 135 -10.77 -1.27 29.51
CA CYS A 135 -9.60 -0.38 29.39
C CYS A 135 -8.62 -0.95 28.34
N ASN A 136 -8.84 -0.58 27.09
CA ASN A 136 -7.82 -0.65 26.06
C ASN A 136 -7.07 0.69 26.06
N ILE A 137 -5.76 0.66 25.94
CA ILE A 137 -5.02 1.86 25.52
C ILE A 137 -5.42 2.08 24.05
N ILE A 138 -6.35 3.02 23.81
CA ILE A 138 -6.77 3.46 22.46
C ILE A 138 -5.71 4.41 21.92
#